data_AF-A0A2M8T8H5-F1
#
_entry.id   AF-A0A2M8T8H5-F1
#
_cell.length_a   1.000
_cell.length_b   1.000
_cell.length_c   1.000
_cell.angle_alpha   90.00
_cell.angle_beta   90.00
_cell.angle_gamma   90.00
#
_symmetry.space_group_name_H-M   'P 1'
#
loop_
_entity.id
_entity.type
_entity.pdbx_description
1 polymer ?
#
loop_
_entity_poly.entity_id
_entity_poly.type
_entity_poly.pdbx_seq_one_letter_code
_entity_poly.pdbx_strand_id
1 'polypeptide(L)'
;MKQEFKAIIKQHGDKDAAYVEIPFDVNDVFGSKRVKVKATFNGVEYRGSIVRMSGCYMLGITKEIRNKIGKRFGEEIFITLEKDEEKRVVEVPEDFVAAINKNEIASNTFQSFSYTDKKRYVVWITSAKREATRNERIAKAVTLLSEGKKLK
;
A
#
# COMPACT_ATOMS: atom_id res chain seq x y z
N MET A 1 19.96 2.22 0.86
CA MET A 1 20.66 1.09 1.51
C MET A 1 19.83 -0.16 1.33
N LYS A 2 20.42 -1.20 0.72
CA LYS A 2 19.77 -2.50 0.52
C LYS A 2 20.25 -3.46 1.62
N GLN A 3 19.35 -4.31 2.11
CA GLN A 3 19.62 -5.33 3.12
C GLN A 3 19.11 -6.67 2.61
N GLU A 4 19.83 -7.75 2.88
CA GLU A 4 19.49 -9.09 2.41
C GLU A 4 19.68 -10.09 3.55
N PHE A 5 18.69 -10.95 3.76
CA PHE A 5 18.72 -11.92 4.85
C PHE A 5 17.71 -13.04 4.58
N LYS A 6 17.82 -14.10 5.37
CA LYS A 6 16.84 -15.17 5.39
C LYS A 6 15.94 -15.04 6.61
N ALA A 7 14.66 -15.36 6.46
CA ALA A 7 13.72 -15.40 7.57
C ALA A 7 12.65 -16.46 7.36
N ILE A 8 12.04 -16.88 8.46
CA ILE A 8 10.97 -17.88 8.49
C ILE A 8 9.61 -17.17 8.37
N ILE A 9 8.74 -17.68 7.50
CA ILE A 9 7.36 -17.21 7.38
C ILE A 9 6.58 -17.61 8.64
N LYS A 10 6.18 -16.63 9.44
CA LYS A 10 5.35 -16.81 10.63
C LYS A 10 3.88 -16.56 10.34
N GLN A 11 3.02 -17.22 11.11
CA GLN A 11 1.57 -17.04 11.09
C GLN A 11 1.14 -16.15 12.26
N HIS A 12 0.15 -15.28 12.04
CA HIS A 12 -0.43 -14.48 13.12
C HIS A 12 -1.63 -15.20 13.74
N GLY A 13 -1.39 -15.94 14.82
CA GLY A 13 -2.40 -16.77 15.48
C GLY A 13 -3.02 -17.74 14.48
N ASP A 14 -4.35 -17.88 14.51
CA ASP A 14 -5.09 -18.76 13.59
C ASP A 14 -5.49 -18.10 12.27
N LYS A 15 -5.05 -16.86 12.01
CA LYS A 15 -5.41 -16.13 10.78
C LYS A 15 -4.53 -16.57 9.61
N ASP A 16 -5.04 -16.45 8.39
CA ASP A 16 -4.26 -16.64 7.14
C ASP A 16 -3.28 -15.48 6.86
N ALA A 17 -2.93 -14.69 7.88
CA ALA A 17 -2.02 -13.56 7.79
C ALA A 17 -0.59 -14.04 8.09
N ALA A 18 0.31 -13.83 7.12
CA ALA A 18 1.71 -14.20 7.22
C ALA A 18 2.61 -12.98 7.40
N TYR A 19 3.71 -13.14 8.12
CA TYR A 19 4.75 -12.12 8.27
C TYR A 19 6.13 -12.75 8.44
N VAL A 20 7.17 -11.95 8.27
CA VAL A 20 8.55 -12.29 8.62
C VAL A 20 9.08 -11.29 9.61
N GLU A 21 9.94 -11.77 10.52
CA GLU A 21 10.66 -10.90 11.44
C GLU A 21 11.96 -10.43 10.80
N ILE A 22 12.28 -9.15 11.03
CA ILE A 22 13.51 -8.54 10.53
C ILE A 22 14.63 -8.79 11.55
N PRO A 23 15.75 -9.43 11.17
CA PRO A 23 16.79 -9.87 12.11
C PRO A 23 17.75 -8.75 12.56
N PHE A 24 17.41 -7.49 12.32
CA PHE A 24 18.22 -6.32 12.66
C PHE A 24 17.34 -5.15 13.13
N ASP A 25 17.94 -4.15 13.79
CA ASP A 25 17.18 -2.97 14.19
C ASP A 25 16.92 -2.04 13.00
N VAL A 26 15.67 -2.00 12.58
CA VAL A 26 15.19 -1.19 11.45
C VAL A 26 15.32 0.31 11.73
N ASN A 27 15.23 0.72 13.01
CA ASN A 27 15.40 2.11 13.38
C ASN A 27 16.86 2.57 13.24
N ASP A 28 17.82 1.70 13.56
CA ASP A 28 19.25 2.02 13.40
C ASP A 28 19.65 2.05 11.92
N VAL A 29 19.11 1.12 11.12
CA VAL A 29 19.42 0.98 9.69
C VAL A 29 18.70 2.03 8.83
N PHE A 30 17.44 2.33 9.12
CA PHE A 30 16.59 3.17 8.26
C PHE A 30 16.07 4.46 8.94
N GLY A 31 16.43 4.70 10.20
CA GLY A 31 16.10 5.93 10.93
C GLY A 31 14.63 6.07 11.35
N SER A 32 13.83 5.00 11.28
CA SER A 32 12.42 5.06 11.66
C SER A 32 11.89 3.69 12.10
N LYS A 33 10.95 3.70 13.05
CA LYS A 33 10.22 2.50 13.50
C LYS A 33 9.21 1.97 12.47
N ARG A 34 8.78 2.83 11.54
CA ARG A 34 7.88 2.48 10.44
C ARG A 34 8.47 2.96 9.12
N VAL A 35 8.79 2.02 8.24
CA VAL A 35 9.54 2.29 7.02
C VAL A 35 8.78 1.71 5.84
N LYS A 36 8.50 2.53 4.82
CA LYS A 36 8.03 2.01 3.54
C LYS A 36 9.21 1.35 2.84
N VAL A 37 9.01 0.15 2.32
CA VAL A 37 10.08 -0.62 1.70
C VAL A 37 9.64 -1.23 0.38
N LYS A 38 10.61 -1.34 -0.53
CA LYS A 38 10.58 -2.29 -1.64
C LYS A 38 11.29 -3.54 -1.13
N ALA A 39 10.64 -4.68 -1.28
CA ALA A 39 11.15 -5.96 -0.84
C ALA A 39 11.06 -6.95 -1.99
N THR A 40 11.89 -7.98 -1.95
CA THR A 40 11.63 -9.20 -2.73
C THR A 40 11.56 -10.40 -1.79
N PHE A 41 10.64 -11.31 -2.08
CA PHE A 41 10.56 -12.61 -1.42
C PHE A 41 10.90 -13.68 -2.45
N ASN A 42 12.05 -14.35 -2.31
CA ASN A 42 12.58 -15.26 -3.33
C ASN A 42 12.52 -14.68 -4.76
N GLY A 43 12.83 -13.39 -4.91
CA GLY A 43 12.79 -12.69 -6.21
C GLY A 43 11.44 -12.10 -6.61
N VAL A 44 10.33 -12.43 -5.92
CA VAL A 44 9.01 -11.82 -6.19
C VAL A 44 8.92 -10.45 -5.52
N GLU A 45 8.68 -9.42 -6.31
CA GLU A 45 8.61 -8.04 -5.84
C GLU A 45 7.40 -7.77 -4.93
N TYR A 46 7.63 -6.93 -3.93
CA TYR A 46 6.62 -6.47 -2.99
C TYR A 46 6.90 -5.04 -2.55
N ARG A 47 5.86 -4.22 -2.45
CA ARG A 47 5.94 -2.90 -1.81
C ARG A 47 5.07 -2.89 -0.58
N GLY A 48 5.69 -2.65 0.57
CA GLY A 48 5.04 -2.78 1.87
C GLY A 48 5.49 -1.72 2.86
N SER A 49 5.26 -2.02 4.13
CA SER A 49 5.80 -1.23 5.23
C SER A 49 6.26 -2.16 6.33
N ILE A 50 7.48 -1.95 6.80
CA ILE A 50 7.96 -2.55 8.04
C ILE A 50 7.26 -1.82 9.19
N VAL A 51 6.77 -2.58 10.15
CA VAL A 51 6.13 -2.07 11.36
C VAL A 51 6.77 -2.72 12.57
N ARG A 52 6.85 -1.98 13.68
CA ARG A 52 7.22 -2.53 14.98
C ARG A 52 5.95 -2.93 15.72
N MET A 53 5.81 -4.21 16.03
CA MET A 53 4.67 -4.74 16.79
C MET A 53 5.17 -5.78 17.79
N SER A 54 4.71 -5.66 19.04
CA SER A 54 5.09 -6.58 20.14
C SER A 54 6.61 -6.74 20.34
N GLY A 55 7.38 -5.65 20.21
CA GLY A 55 8.83 -5.65 20.45
C GLY A 55 9.70 -5.98 19.23
N CYS A 56 9.14 -6.64 18.21
CA CYS A 56 9.86 -7.03 16.99
C CYS A 56 9.49 -6.17 15.78
N TYR A 57 10.40 -6.05 14.81
CA TYR A 57 10.08 -5.51 13.49
C TYR A 57 9.58 -6.63 12.59
N MET A 58 8.48 -6.37 11.90
CA MET A 58 7.87 -7.35 11.01
C MET A 58 7.46 -6.75 9.67
N LEU A 59 7.51 -7.58 8.63
CA LEU A 59 7.00 -7.28 7.30
C LEU A 59 5.95 -8.32 6.91
N GLY A 60 4.76 -7.87 6.56
CA GLY A 60 3.68 -8.75 6.12
C GLY A 60 3.96 -9.37 4.76
N ILE A 61 3.53 -10.62 4.59
CA ILE A 61 3.60 -11.36 3.32
C ILE A 61 2.17 -11.70 2.90
N THR A 62 1.77 -11.26 1.71
CA THR A 62 0.43 -11.53 1.20
C THR A 62 0.27 -12.99 0.80
N LYS A 63 -0.97 -13.50 0.83
CA LYS A 63 -1.30 -14.84 0.32
C LYS A 63 -0.86 -15.03 -1.13
N GLU A 64 -1.04 -14.00 -1.96
CA GLU A 64 -0.63 -14.04 -3.37
C GLU A 64 0.87 -14.28 -3.52
N ILE A 65 1.71 -13.58 -2.75
CA ILE A 65 3.16 -13.76 -2.78
C ILE A 65 3.54 -15.16 -2.31
N ARG A 66 2.96 -15.64 -1.19
CA ARG A 66 3.19 -17.00 -0.70
C ARG A 66 2.87 -18.06 -1.75
N ASN A 67 1.75 -17.89 -2.47
CA ASN A 67 1.38 -18.77 -3.58
C ASN A 67 2.38 -18.70 -4.74
N LYS A 68 2.84 -17.51 -5.12
CA LYS A 68 3.82 -17.31 -6.21
C LYS A 68 5.18 -17.95 -5.91
N ILE A 69 5.64 -17.86 -4.66
CA ILE A 69 6.93 -18.45 -4.25
C ILE A 69 6.80 -19.92 -3.84
N GLY A 70 5.58 -20.45 -3.74
CA GLY A 70 5.31 -21.84 -3.35
C GLY A 70 5.69 -22.18 -1.91
N LYS A 71 5.68 -21.20 -0.99
CA LYS A 71 6.13 -21.37 0.41
C LYS A 71 4.99 -21.18 1.41
N ARG A 72 5.05 -21.97 2.49
CA ARG A 72 4.07 -22.02 3.58
C ARG A 72 4.65 -21.48 4.89
N PHE A 73 3.81 -21.45 5.93
CA PHE A 73 4.24 -21.10 7.28
C PHE A 73 5.33 -22.07 7.77
N GLY A 74 6.31 -21.56 8.51
CA GLY A 74 7.45 -22.33 9.01
C GLY A 74 8.59 -22.51 8.00
N GLU A 75 8.40 -22.15 6.73
CA GLU A 75 9.46 -22.25 5.74
C GLU A 75 10.36 -21.00 5.70
N GLU A 76 11.64 -21.22 5.43
CA GLU A 76 12.63 -20.18 5.22
C GLU A 76 12.54 -19.60 3.80
N ILE A 77 12.64 -18.27 3.71
CA ILE A 77 12.71 -17.53 2.45
C ILE A 77 13.85 -16.52 2.47
N PHE A 78 14.38 -16.21 1.29
CA PHE A 78 15.34 -15.15 1.08
C PHE A 78 14.61 -13.84 0.82
N ILE A 79 14.99 -12.80 1.55
CA ILE A 79 14.36 -11.48 1.49
C ILE A 79 15.42 -10.45 1.15
N THR A 80 15.11 -9.59 0.19
CA THR A 80 15.84 -8.33 0.00
C THR A 80 14.95 -7.17 0.41
N LEU A 81 15.53 -6.14 1.01
CA LEU A 81 14.85 -4.94 1.49
C LEU A 81 15.60 -3.68 1.10
N GLU A 82 14.88 -2.68 0.65
CA GLU A 82 15.37 -1.33 0.51
C GLU A 82 14.29 -0.32 0.89
N LYS A 83 14.70 0.88 1.32
CA LYS A 83 13.77 1.95 1.63
C LYS A 83 13.04 2.41 0.36
N ASP A 84 11.72 2.50 0.44
CA ASP A 84 10.88 2.99 -0.64
C ASP A 84 10.75 4.52 -0.54
N GLU A 85 11.64 5.23 -1.24
CA GLU A 85 11.66 6.70 -1.30
C GLU A 85 10.96 7.25 -2.54
N GLU A 86 10.43 6.38 -3.39
CA GLU A 86 9.80 6.79 -4.64
C GLU A 86 8.49 7.52 -4.37
N LYS A 87 8.35 8.71 -4.97
CA LYS A 87 7.10 9.45 -4.94
C LYS A 87 6.05 8.67 -5.72
N ARG A 88 5.12 8.05 -5.01
CA ARG A 88 3.98 7.40 -5.64
C ARG A 88 3.04 8.48 -6.16
N VAL A 89 2.98 8.64 -7.48
CA VAL A 89 2.04 9.55 -8.15
C VAL A 89 0.80 8.74 -8.56
N VAL A 90 -0.38 9.31 -8.34
CA VAL A 90 -1.63 8.75 -8.88
C VAL A 90 -1.93 9.55 -10.13
N GLU A 91 -2.01 8.89 -11.27
CA GLU A 91 -2.53 9.50 -12.49
C GLU A 91 -4.03 9.71 -12.33
N VAL A 92 -4.45 10.97 -12.26
CA VAL A 92 -5.85 11.33 -12.06
C VAL A 92 -6.45 11.63 -13.43
N PRO A 93 -7.54 10.96 -13.83
CA PRO A 93 -8.18 11.22 -15.12
C PRO A 93 -8.68 12.66 -15.26
N GLU A 94 -8.57 13.22 -16.47
CA GLU A 94 -8.91 14.62 -16.75
C GLU A 94 -10.34 14.99 -16.40
N ASP A 95 -11.30 14.12 -16.70
CA ASP A 95 -12.71 14.29 -16.38
C ASP A 95 -12.97 14.37 -14.86
N PHE A 96 -12.24 13.58 -14.08
CA PHE A 96 -12.31 13.65 -12.63
C PHE A 96 -11.67 14.95 -12.10
N VAL A 97 -10.54 15.38 -12.66
CA VAL A 97 -9.89 16.66 -12.33
C VAL A 97 -10.84 17.83 -12.62
N ALA A 98 -11.46 17.84 -13.81
CA ALA A 98 -12.42 18.85 -14.21
C ALA A 98 -13.63 18.91 -13.26
N ALA A 99 -14.09 17.75 -12.75
CA ALA A 99 -15.20 17.69 -11.82
C ALA A 99 -14.84 18.20 -10.42
N ILE A 100 -13.69 17.81 -9.85
CA ILE A 100 -13.28 18.28 -8.52
C ILE A 100 -12.91 19.77 -8.52
N ASN A 101 -12.37 20.30 -9.63
CA ASN A 101 -12.00 21.72 -9.71
C ASN A 101 -13.21 22.66 -9.75
N LYS A 102 -14.42 22.15 -10.01
CA LYS A 102 -15.66 22.93 -9.86
C LYS A 102 -16.03 23.18 -8.40
N ASN A 103 -15.39 22.49 -7.45
CA ASN A 103 -15.64 22.62 -6.03
C ASN A 103 -14.30 22.70 -5.28
N GLU A 104 -13.93 23.91 -4.85
CA GLU A 104 -12.64 24.16 -4.20
C GLU A 104 -12.42 23.30 -2.95
N ILE A 105 -13.47 23.03 -2.17
CA ILE A 105 -13.41 22.17 -0.98
C ILE A 105 -13.05 20.74 -1.40
N ALA A 106 -13.73 20.20 -2.41
CA ALA A 106 -13.44 18.86 -2.93
C ALA A 106 -12.02 18.75 -3.50
N SER A 107 -11.57 19.75 -4.27
CA SER A 107 -10.22 19.78 -4.84
C SER A 107 -9.16 19.82 -3.73
N ASN A 108 -9.29 20.73 -2.75
CA ASN A 108 -8.37 20.85 -1.64
C ASN A 108 -8.33 19.58 -0.77
N THR A 109 -9.50 19.01 -0.45
CA THR A 109 -9.58 17.73 0.27
C THR A 109 -8.85 16.63 -0.49
N PHE A 110 -9.13 16.48 -1.79
CA PHE A 110 -8.48 15.47 -2.61
C PHE A 110 -6.96 15.67 -2.66
N GLN A 111 -6.48 16.90 -2.81
CA GLN A 111 -5.06 17.22 -2.82
C GLN A 111 -4.38 16.91 -1.47
N SER A 112 -5.07 17.09 -0.35
CA SER A 112 -4.56 16.77 0.99
C SER A 112 -4.46 15.27 1.29
N PHE A 113 -5.18 14.43 0.52
CA PHE A 113 -5.23 12.99 0.76
C PHE A 113 -3.90 12.28 0.49
N SER A 114 -3.67 11.21 1.25
CA SER A 114 -2.52 10.33 1.04
C SER A 114 -2.58 9.65 -0.33
N TYR A 115 -1.44 9.19 -0.85
CA TYR A 115 -1.38 8.42 -2.09
C TYR A 115 -2.42 7.27 -2.13
N THR A 116 -2.55 6.52 -1.04
CA THR A 116 -3.46 5.38 -0.95
C THR A 116 -4.91 5.83 -1.09
N ASP A 117 -5.27 6.92 -0.40
CA ASP A 117 -6.62 7.47 -0.43
C ASP A 117 -6.95 8.01 -1.83
N LYS A 118 -6.03 8.78 -2.44
CA LYS A 118 -6.15 9.26 -3.83
C LYS A 118 -6.30 8.09 -4.81
N LYS A 119 -5.47 7.06 -4.68
CA LYS A 119 -5.50 5.87 -5.54
C LYS A 119 -6.84 5.14 -5.44
N ARG A 120 -7.45 5.04 -4.26
CA ARG A 120 -8.76 4.40 -4.10
C ARG A 120 -9.84 5.09 -4.92
N TYR A 121 -9.91 6.42 -4.86
CA TYR A 121 -10.84 7.20 -5.69
C TYR A 121 -10.61 6.96 -7.17
N VAL A 122 -9.36 7.09 -7.61
CA VAL A 122 -9.02 6.91 -9.03
C VAL A 122 -9.35 5.51 -9.51
N VAL A 123 -8.94 4.46 -8.80
CA VAL A 123 -9.25 3.06 -9.17
C VAL A 123 -10.76 2.79 -9.15
N TRP A 124 -11.49 3.35 -8.18
CA TRP A 124 -12.94 3.22 -8.15
C TRP A 124 -13.60 3.88 -9.37
N ILE A 125 -13.13 5.04 -9.80
CA ILE A 125 -13.65 5.73 -10.98
C ILE A 125 -13.23 4.99 -12.28
N THR A 126 -11.96 4.62 -12.42
CA THR A 126 -11.43 3.99 -13.64
C THR A 126 -11.85 2.54 -13.83
N SER A 127 -12.22 1.84 -12.75
CA SER A 127 -12.78 0.49 -12.85
C SER A 127 -14.19 0.44 -13.47
N ALA A 128 -14.88 1.57 -13.61
CA ALA A 128 -16.17 1.63 -14.31
C ALA A 128 -15.96 1.52 -15.82
N LYS A 129 -16.46 0.44 -16.43
CA LYS A 129 -16.37 0.21 -17.89
C LYS A 129 -17.36 1.07 -18.71
N ARG A 130 -18.46 1.51 -18.10
CA ARG A 130 -19.50 2.33 -18.75
C ARG A 130 -19.31 3.79 -18.37
N GLU A 131 -19.34 4.68 -19.35
CA GLU A 131 -19.20 6.13 -19.13
C GLU A 131 -20.28 6.69 -18.19
N ALA A 132 -21.54 6.23 -18.31
CA ALA A 132 -22.61 6.65 -17.41
C ALA A 132 -22.27 6.36 -15.93
N THR A 133 -21.84 5.13 -15.62
CA THR A 133 -21.43 4.74 -14.26
C THR A 133 -20.19 5.49 -13.79
N ARG A 134 -19.26 5.80 -14.71
CA ARG A 134 -18.08 6.60 -14.41
C ARG A 134 -18.47 8.02 -13.98
N ASN A 135 -19.37 8.65 -14.72
CA ASN A 135 -19.89 9.99 -14.41
C ASN A 135 -20.64 10.01 -13.06
N GLU A 136 -21.45 9.00 -12.77
CA GLU A 136 -22.11 8.86 -11.46
C GLU A 136 -21.10 8.73 -10.32
N ARG A 137 -20.03 7.93 -10.51
CA ARG A 137 -18.96 7.78 -9.51
C ARG A 137 -18.19 9.07 -9.32
N ILE A 138 -17.93 9.84 -10.38
CA ILE A 138 -17.29 11.15 -10.31
C ILE A 138 -18.15 12.13 -9.52
N ALA A 139 -19.45 12.25 -9.84
CA ALA A 139 -20.36 13.11 -9.09
C ALA A 139 -20.39 12.74 -7.59
N LYS A 140 -20.50 11.45 -7.29
CA LYS A 140 -20.46 10.94 -5.92
C LYS A 140 -19.11 11.19 -5.24
N ALA A 141 -18.00 11.09 -5.98
CA ALA A 141 -16.67 11.40 -5.45
C ALA A 141 -16.57 12.86 -5.04
N VAL A 142 -17.05 13.81 -5.86
CA VAL A 142 -17.07 15.24 -5.54
C VAL A 142 -17.87 15.50 -4.25
N THR A 143 -19.05 14.91 -4.10
CA THR A 143 -19.84 15.03 -2.86
C THR A 143 -19.07 14.52 -1.64
N LEU A 144 -18.51 13.30 -1.71
CA LEU A 144 -17.77 12.71 -0.59
C LEU A 144 -16.53 13.53 -0.21
N LEU A 145 -15.81 14.05 -1.21
CA LEU A 145 -14.63 14.89 -1.00
C LEU A 145 -15.00 16.25 -0.41
N SER A 146 -16.15 16.81 -0.78
CA SER A 146 -16.68 18.04 -0.16
C SER A 146 -16.99 17.83 1.32
N GLU A 147 -17.39 16.61 1.70
CA GLU A 147 -17.64 16.21 3.10
C GLU A 147 -16.36 15.76 3.84
N GLY A 148 -15.18 15.79 3.20
CA GLY A 148 -13.94 15.33 3.82
C GLY A 148 -13.84 13.80 3.98
N LYS A 149 -14.72 13.03 3.35
CA LYS A 149 -14.79 11.57 3.53
C LYS A 149 -13.79 10.83 2.66
N LYS A 150 -13.32 9.68 3.16
CA LYS A 150 -12.45 8.74 2.44
C LYS A 150 -13.27 7.55 1.94
N LEU A 151 -12.94 7.02 0.77
CA LEU A 151 -13.43 5.72 0.32
C LEU A 151 -12.84 4.60 1.20
N LYS A 152 -13.71 3.82 1.82
CA LYS A 152 -13.36 2.63 2.59
C LYS A 152 -13.26 1.42 1.69
#